data_AF-A0A838H2A8-F1
#
_entry.id   AF-A0A838H2A8-F1
#
_cell.length_a   1.000
_cell.length_b   1.000
_cell.length_c   1.000
_cell.angle_alpha   90.00
_cell.angle_beta   90.00
_cell.angle_gamma   90.00
#
_symmetry.space_group_name_H-M   'P 1'
#
loop_
_entity.id
_entity.type
_entity.pdbx_description
1 polymer ?
#
loop_
_entity_poly.entity_id
_entity_poly.type
_entity_poly.pdbx_seq_one_letter_code
_entity_poly.pdbx_strand_id
1 'polypeptide(L)' 'ERDRPWNVIVWNDPVTLMSYVVFVLRKLFGHDEATATRLMLQVHHEGKAVVASGPREKSEADVARLHAHGLQATLAQD' A
#
# COMPACT_ATOMS: atom_id res chain seq x y z
N GLU A 1 17.48 9.48 -14.81
CA GLU A 1 16.37 8.52 -15.05
C GLU A 1 16.36 7.31 -14.10
N ARG A 2 17.50 6.89 -13.52
CA ARG A 2 17.57 5.78 -12.55
C ARG A 2 17.25 6.13 -11.09
N ASP A 3 17.03 7.41 -10.77
CA ASP A 3 16.97 7.88 -9.37
C ASP A 3 15.56 8.11 -8.82
N ARG A 4 14.52 7.97 -9.64
CA ARG A 4 13.15 8.22 -9.16
C ARG A 4 12.63 7.00 -8.40
N PRO A 5 12.13 7.18 -7.17
CA PRO A 5 11.59 6.09 -6.38
C PRO A 5 10.34 5.50 -7.04
N TRP A 6 10.07 4.24 -6.74
CA TRP A 6 8.87 3.53 -7.15
C TRP A 6 7.87 3.51 -5.99
N ASN A 7 6.69 4.03 -6.26
CA ASN A 7 5.58 4.07 -5.33
C ASN A 7 4.77 2.77 -5.37
N VAL A 8 4.53 2.20 -4.19
CA VAL A 8 3.61 1.10 -3.96
C VAL A 8 2.24 1.70 -3.67
N ILE A 9 1.30 1.48 -4.58
CA ILE A 9 -0.05 2.02 -4.51
C ILE A 9 -1.01 0.90 -4.15
N VAL A 10 -1.79 1.08 -3.09
CA VAL A 10 -2.92 0.20 -2.72
C VAL A 10 -4.21 0.81 -3.26
N TRP A 11 -5.08 -0.02 -3.82
CA TRP A 11 -6.35 0.37 -4.43
C TRP A 11 -7.53 -0.08 -3.58
N ASN A 12 -8.62 0.69 -3.64
CA ASN A 12 -9.87 0.36 -2.97
C ASN A 12 -10.55 -0.83 -3.64
N ASP A 13 -11.22 -1.65 -2.83
CA ASP A 13 -12.06 -2.75 -3.29
C ASP A 13 -13.30 -2.87 -2.38
N PRO A 14 -14.40 -3.48 -2.85
CA PRO A 14 -15.66 -3.52 -2.10
C PRO A 14 -15.75 -4.67 -1.08
N VAL A 15 -14.73 -5.54 -0.99
CA VAL A 15 -14.80 -6.80 -0.22
C VAL A 15 -13.96 -6.73 1.05
N THR A 16 -12.80 -6.08 1.00
CA THR A 16 -11.84 -6.06 2.11
C THR A 16 -12.30 -5.13 3.24
N LEU A 17 -12.26 -5.63 4.47
CA LEU A 17 -12.58 -4.83 5.65
C LEU A 17 -11.52 -3.75 5.90
N MET A 18 -11.96 -2.53 6.24
CA MET A 18 -11.08 -1.40 6.61
C MET A 18 -10.08 -1.78 7.72
N SER A 19 -10.55 -2.45 8.78
CA SER A 19 -9.71 -2.90 9.89
C SER A 19 -8.63 -3.89 9.45
N TYR A 20 -8.93 -4.72 8.45
CA TYR A 20 -7.97 -5.65 7.87
C TYR A 20 -6.92 -4.92 7.02
N VAL A 21 -7.31 -3.92 6.23
CA VAL A 21 -6.35 -3.05 5.52
C VAL A 21 -5.38 -2.41 6.51
N VAL A 22 -5.88 -1.81 7.60
CA VAL A 22 -5.04 -1.22 8.66
C VAL A 22 -4.07 -2.25 9.23
N PHE A 23 -4.55 -3.45 9.57
CA PHE A 23 -3.71 -4.53 10.08
C PHE A 23 -2.57 -4.90 9.11
N VAL A 24 -2.87 -5.07 7.81
CA VAL A 24 -1.85 -5.44 6.82
C VAL A 24 -0.83 -4.32 6.64
N LEU A 25 -1.26 -3.05 6.58
CA LEU A 25 -0.34 -1.92 6.44
C LEU A 25 0.63 -1.83 7.62
N ARG A 26 0.15 -2.02 8.85
CA ARG A 26 1.00 -2.10 10.04
C ARG A 26 1.97 -3.28 9.97
N LYS A 27 1.48 -4.47 9.61
CA LYS A 27 2.27 -5.71 9.57
C LYS A 27 3.37 -5.66 8.51
N LEU A 28 3.09 -5.13 7.32
CA LEU A 28 4.03 -5.19 6.20
C LEU A 28 5.03 -4.05 6.16
N PHE A 29 4.59 -2.84 6.55
CA PHE A 29 5.38 -1.61 6.42
C PHE A 29 5.80 -1.01 7.76
N GLY A 30 5.33 -1.54 8.89
CA GLY A 30 5.68 -1.03 10.22
C GLY A 30 5.01 0.31 10.55
N HIS A 31 3.98 0.71 9.80
CA HIS A 31 3.21 1.92 10.12
C HIS A 31 2.60 1.81 11.51
N ASP A 32 2.53 2.93 12.22
CA ASP A 32 1.73 3.01 13.43
C ASP A 32 0.23 2.98 13.09
N GLU A 33 -0.60 2.84 14.12
CA GLU A 33 -2.06 2.69 13.93
C GLU A 33 -2.69 3.94 13.30
N ALA A 34 -2.24 5.13 13.70
CA ALA A 34 -2.74 6.40 13.17
C ALA A 34 -2.42 6.56 11.67
N THR A 35 -1.18 6.26 11.27
CA THR A 35 -0.73 6.34 9.88
C THR A 35 -1.43 5.30 9.01
N ALA A 36 -1.51 4.05 9.48
CA ALA A 36 -2.20 2.99 8.75
C ALA A 36 -3.70 3.29 8.59
N THR A 37 -4.34 3.86 9.61
CA THR A 37 -5.74 4.27 9.56
C THR A 37 -5.95 5.41 8.57
N ARG A 38 -5.07 6.42 8.57
CA ARG A 38 -5.13 7.53 7.61
C ARG A 38 -4.96 7.04 6.17
N LEU A 39 -3.98 6.18 5.91
CA LEU A 39 -3.75 5.59 4.57
C LEU A 39 -4.94 4.74 4.13
N MET A 40 -5.51 3.93 5.03
CA MET A 40 -6.71 3.14 4.73
C MET A 40 -7.90 4.05 4.38
N LEU A 41 -8.13 5.13 5.15
CA LEU A 41 -9.20 6.09 4.84
C LEU A 41 -8.98 6.77 3.48
N GLN A 42 -7.72 7.05 3.15
CA GLN A 42 -7.36 7.58 1.84
C GLN A 42 -7.69 6.57 0.73
N VAL A 43 -7.35 5.29 0.88
CA VAL A 43 -7.76 4.24 -0.05
C VAL A 43 -9.29 4.24 -0.19
N HIS A 44 -10.03 4.25 0.92
CA HIS A 44 -11.49 4.17 0.89
C HIS A 44 -12.17 5.37 0.20
N HIS A 45 -11.73 6.59 0.49
CA HIS A 45 -12.37 7.81 -0.03
C HIS A 45 -11.83 8.25 -1.39
N GLU A 46 -10.53 8.08 -1.65
CA GLU A 46 -9.86 8.56 -2.88
C GLU A 46 -9.64 7.44 -3.90
N GLY A 47 -10.00 6.20 -3.55
CA GLY A 47 -9.86 5.01 -4.40
C GLY A 47 -8.46 4.40 -4.39
N LYS A 48 -7.44 5.09 -3.84
CA LYS A 48 -6.06 4.60 -3.72
C LYS A 48 -5.24 5.37 -2.70
N ALA A 49 -4.11 4.81 -2.27
CA ALA A 49 -3.08 5.52 -1.50
C ALA A 49 -1.68 4.98 -1.80
N VAL A 50 -0.67 5.85 -1.74
CA VAL A 50 0.74 5.43 -1.73
C VAL A 50 1.10 4.99 -0.32
N VAL A 51 1.50 3.72 -0.15
CA VAL A 51 1.77 3.13 1.17
C VAL A 51 3.26 2.96 1.47
N ALA A 52 4.09 2.96 0.43
CA ALA A 52 5.55 2.93 0.51
C ALA A 52 6.16 3.48 -0.79
N SER A 53 7.41 3.95 -0.71
CA SER A 53 8.19 4.43 -1.85
C SER A 53 9.64 3.96 -1.69
N GLY A 54 10.29 3.55 -2.77
CA GLY A 54 11.67 3.07 -2.67
C GLY A 54 12.26 2.49 -3.96
N PRO A 55 13.38 1.74 -3.84
CA PRO A 55 13.99 1.04 -4.96
C PRO A 55 13.02 0.04 -5.58
N ARG A 56 13.08 -0.10 -6.90
CA ARG A 56 12.15 -0.95 -7.68
C ARG A 56 11.99 -2.36 -7.12
N GLU A 57 13.11 -3.04 -6.85
CA GLU A 57 13.11 -4.43 -6.36
C GLU A 57 12.34 -4.58 -5.04
N LYS A 58 12.55 -3.65 -4.10
CA LYS A 58 11.84 -3.65 -2.82
C LYS A 58 10.34 -3.39 -3.03
N SER A 59 10.00 -2.42 -3.87
CA SER A 59 8.61 -2.09 -4.17
C SER A 59 7.88 -3.24 -4.86
N GLU A 60 8.54 -3.98 -5.77
CA GLU A 60 8.01 -5.19 -6.41
C GLU A 60 7.71 -6.29 -5.36
N ALA A 61 8.63 -6.52 -4.43
CA ALA A 61 8.42 -7.46 -3.34
C ALA A 61 7.25 -7.05 -2.42
N ASP A 62 7.11 -5.75 -2.14
CA ASP A 62 6.02 -5.23 -1.32
C ASP A 62 4.64 -5.38 -2.00
N VAL A 63 4.56 -5.19 -3.32
CA VAL A 63 3.33 -5.47 -4.10
C VAL A 63 2.96 -6.96 -4.02
N ALA A 64 3.93 -7.86 -4.20
CA ALA A 64 3.67 -9.30 -4.09
C ALA A 64 3.16 -9.70 -2.70
N ARG A 65 3.73 -9.11 -1.62
CA ARG A 65 3.27 -9.32 -0.25
C ARG A 65 1.84 -8.81 -0.03
N LEU A 66 1.49 -7.66 -0.62
CA LEU A 66 0.12 -7.11 -0.56
C LEU A 66 -0.89 -8.02 -1.27
N HIS A 67 -0.57 -8.51 -2.48
CA HIS A 67 -1.41 -9.45 -3.21
C HIS A 67 -1.60 -10.76 -2.44
N ALA A 68 -0.54 -11.28 -1.80
CA ALA A 68 -0.63 -12.46 -0.95
C ALA A 68 -1.56 -12.26 0.27
N HIS A 69 -1.77 -11.01 0.69
CA HIS A 69 -2.74 -10.61 1.71
C HIS A 69 -4.13 -10.28 1.17
N GLY A 70 -4.35 -10.39 -0.14
CA GLY A 70 -5.63 -10.12 -0.81
C GLY A 70 -5.87 -8.66 -1.16
N LEU A 71 -4.88 -7.77 -0.96
CA LEU A 71 -5.01 -6.35 -1.29
C LEU A 71 -4.58 -6.08 -2.73
N GLN A 72 -5.38 -5.31 -3.47
CA GLN A 72 -5.00 -4.88 -4.82
C GLN A 72 -3.94 -3.77 -4.76
N ALA A 73 -2.77 -4.02 -5.36
CA ALA A 73 -1.67 -3.07 -5.37
C ALA A 73 -0.93 -3.01 -6.71
N THR A 74 -0.33 -1.87 -7.04
CA THR A 74 0.47 -1.64 -8.25
C THR A 74 1.70 -0.78 -7.97
N LEU A 75 2.63 -0.76 -8.93
CA LEU A 75 3.78 0.16 -8.94
C LEU A 75 3.54 1.34 -9.86
N ALA A 76 4.02 2.51 -9.46
CA ALA A 76 4.17 3.68 -10.32
C ALA A 76 5.52 4.35 -10.08
N GLN A 77 6.13 4.86 -11.13
CA GLN A 77 7.32 5.70 -11.03
C GLN A 77 6.87 7.16 -10.89
N ASP A 78 7.43 7.88 -9.91
CA ASP A 78 7.18 9.33 -9.75
C ASP A 78 7.71 10.18 -10.92
#